data_AF-E4XDT6-F1
#
_entry.id   AF-E4XDT6-F1
#
_cell.length_a   1.000
_cell.length_b   1.000
_cell.length_c   1.000
_cell.angle_alpha   90.00
_cell.angle_beta   90.00
_cell.angle_gamma   90.00
#
_symmetry.space_group_name_H-M   'P 1'
#
loop_
_entity.id
_entity.type
_entity.pdbx_description
1 polymer ?
#
loop_
_entity_poly.entity_id
_entity_poly.type
_entity_poly.pdbx_seq_one_letter_code
_entity_poly.pdbx_strand_id
1 'polypeptide(L)'
;MTQNWLYQLIVRKPLAGITETVPRFTEYILIKVKEHRATLDIASPRDFLASLTAVMHDPKNFVEPEKFIPDRFVKNGIFVNDVKVCGFSLGLRNCIGKQLAIEEYFIFASNMVNSFRIERTAGDINHIANHSAILMPEGSRVCFVSRSC
;
A
#
# COMPACT_ATOMS: atom_id res chain seq x y z
N MET A 1 14.30 -27.41 21.65
CA MET A 1 15.33 -26.93 20.70
C MET A 1 15.05 -27.50 19.29
N THR A 2 13.86 -27.27 18.72
CA THR A 2 13.42 -27.94 17.46
C THR A 2 12.46 -27.10 16.59
N GLN A 3 12.37 -25.78 16.80
CA GLN A 3 11.37 -24.94 16.13
C GLN A 3 11.98 -23.93 15.13
N ASN A 4 13.08 -24.28 14.47
CA ASN A 4 13.78 -23.35 13.56
C ASN A 4 13.85 -23.86 12.10
N TRP A 5 13.77 -25.16 11.85
CA TRP A 5 13.95 -25.70 10.48
C TRP A 5 12.74 -25.43 9.56
N LEU A 6 11.51 -25.47 10.10
CA LEU A 6 10.29 -25.18 9.35
C LEU A 6 10.24 -23.69 8.92
N TYR A 7 10.64 -22.77 9.80
CA TYR A 7 10.75 -21.35 9.50
C TYR A 7 11.79 -21.07 8.40
N GLN A 8 12.94 -21.76 8.46
CA GLN A 8 13.98 -21.64 7.44
C GLN A 8 13.51 -22.16 6.07
N LEU A 9 12.70 -23.22 6.02
CA LEU A 9 12.18 -23.78 4.78
C LEU A 9 10.98 -23.01 4.20
N ILE A 10 10.02 -22.62 5.04
CA ILE A 10 8.74 -22.02 4.62
C ILE A 10 8.89 -20.53 4.33
N VAL A 11 9.71 -19.81 5.11
CA VAL A 11 9.85 -18.35 4.99
C VAL A 11 11.09 -17.99 4.18
N ARG A 12 12.25 -18.58 4.51
CA ARG A 12 13.54 -18.12 3.99
C ARG A 12 13.87 -18.57 2.56
N LYS A 13 13.52 -19.80 2.17
CA LYS A 13 13.71 -20.28 0.79
C LYS A 13 12.92 -19.50 -0.26
N PRO A 14 11.61 -19.22 -0.09
CA PRO A 14 10.89 -18.38 -1.05
C PRO A 14 11.38 -16.93 -1.07
N LEU A 15 11.78 -16.37 0.07
CA LEU A 15 12.40 -15.03 0.14
C LEU A 15 13.72 -14.95 -0.64
N ALA A 16 14.55 -15.98 -0.62
CA ALA A 16 15.80 -16.01 -1.39
C ALA A 16 15.56 -15.94 -2.92
N GLY A 17 14.56 -16.67 -3.43
CA GLY A 17 14.16 -16.59 -4.84
C GLY A 17 13.57 -15.23 -5.23
N ILE A 18 12.86 -14.57 -4.30
CA ILE A 18 12.38 -13.19 -4.50
C ILE A 18 13.56 -12.22 -4.56
N THR A 19 14.57 -12.36 -3.68
CA THR A 19 15.74 -11.46 -3.66
C THR A 19 16.62 -11.56 -4.91
N GLU A 20 16.68 -12.71 -5.59
CA GLU A 20 17.35 -12.84 -6.90
C GLU A 20 16.51 -12.31 -8.07
N THR A 21 15.18 -12.35 -7.95
CA THR A 21 14.26 -11.89 -9.01
C THR A 21 14.16 -10.36 -9.06
N VAL A 22 14.28 -9.68 -7.92
CA VAL A 22 14.18 -8.21 -7.83
C VAL A 22 15.23 -7.46 -8.67
N PRO A 23 16.53 -7.83 -8.66
CA PRO A 23 17.53 -7.23 -9.54
C PRO A 23 17.18 -7.40 -11.02
N ARG A 24 16.77 -8.62 -11.44
CA ARG A 24 16.40 -8.92 -12.83
C ARG A 24 15.18 -8.12 -13.29
N PHE A 25 14.21 -7.95 -12.39
CA PHE A 25 13.02 -7.14 -12.67
C PHE A 25 13.37 -5.65 -12.78
N THR A 26 14.25 -5.16 -11.91
CA THR A 26 14.73 -3.76 -11.95
C THR A 26 15.50 -3.49 -13.25
N GLU A 27 16.39 -4.39 -13.65
CA GLU A 27 17.13 -4.29 -14.90
C GLU A 27 16.19 -4.28 -16.12
N TYR A 28 15.22 -5.20 -16.16
CA TYR A 28 14.20 -5.23 -17.20
C TYR A 28 13.41 -3.91 -17.27
N ILE A 29 12.97 -3.39 -16.12
CA ILE A 29 12.28 -2.09 -16.04
C ILE A 29 13.16 -1.00 -16.64
N LEU A 30 14.43 -0.93 -16.24
CA LEU A 30 15.35 0.11 -16.74
C LEU A 30 15.54 0.04 -18.25
N ILE A 31 15.65 -1.17 -18.81
CA ILE A 31 15.71 -1.38 -20.26
C ILE A 31 14.41 -0.88 -20.92
N LYS A 32 13.24 -1.27 -20.41
CA LYS A 32 11.95 -0.83 -20.95
C LYS A 32 11.72 0.66 -20.83
N VAL A 33 12.18 1.29 -19.74
CA VAL A 33 12.13 2.74 -19.57
C VAL A 33 13.00 3.45 -20.62
N LYS A 34 14.20 2.94 -20.90
CA LYS A 34 15.07 3.51 -21.95
C LYS A 34 14.46 3.38 -23.34
N GLU A 35 13.92 2.20 -23.68
CA GLU A 35 13.22 1.96 -24.96
C GLU A 35 12.01 2.91 -25.10
N HIS A 36 11.16 2.97 -24.08
CA HIS A 36 9.96 3.80 -24.08
C HIS A 36 10.28 5.29 -24.19
N ARG A 37 11.33 5.77 -23.51
CA ARG A 37 11.76 7.16 -23.59
C ARG A 37 12.19 7.56 -25.00
N ALA A 38 12.77 6.64 -25.77
CA ALA A 38 13.13 6.88 -27.17
C ALA A 38 11.92 6.94 -28.11
N THR A 39 10.81 6.32 -27.73
CA THR A 39 9.56 6.27 -28.52
C THR A 39 8.41 7.05 -27.86
N LEU A 40 8.72 7.97 -26.94
CA LEU A 40 7.72 8.69 -26.15
C LEU A 40 6.83 9.51 -27.08
N ASP A 41 5.53 9.22 -27.06
CA ASP A 41 4.51 9.94 -27.81
C ASP A 41 3.50 10.55 -26.83
N ILE A 42 3.45 11.88 -26.79
CA ILE A 42 2.52 12.62 -25.93
C ILE A 42 1.05 12.45 -26.36
N ALA A 43 0.79 11.98 -27.58
CA ALA A 43 -0.55 11.61 -28.02
C ALA A 43 -0.92 10.16 -27.62
N SER A 44 0.04 9.34 -27.19
CA SER A 44 -0.17 7.95 -26.79
C SER A 44 -0.58 7.86 -25.31
N PRO A 45 -1.79 7.37 -24.98
CA PRO A 45 -2.20 7.18 -23.59
C PRO A 45 -1.41 6.09 -22.84
N ARG A 46 -0.58 5.29 -23.55
CA ARG A 46 0.30 4.29 -22.91
C ARG A 46 1.46 4.93 -22.16
N ASP A 47 1.77 6.19 -22.47
CA ASP A 47 2.99 6.86 -22.04
C ASP A 47 2.75 7.73 -20.79
N PHE A 48 1.48 7.78 -20.33
CA PHE A 48 1.08 8.51 -19.13
C PHE A 48 0.81 7.56 -17.96
N LEU A 49 1.39 7.90 -16.82
CA LEU A 49 1.04 7.31 -15.53
C LEU A 49 0.17 8.29 -14.74
N ALA A 50 -1.00 7.82 -14.29
CA ALA A 50 -1.84 8.62 -13.41
C ALA A 50 -1.25 8.66 -12.00
N SER A 51 -1.10 9.86 -11.43
CA SER A 51 -0.78 10.00 -10.01
C SER A 51 -2.04 9.78 -9.18
N LEU A 52 -2.20 8.56 -8.68
CA LEU A 52 -3.33 8.19 -7.81
C LEU A 52 -3.35 9.05 -6.53
N THR A 53 -2.16 9.34 -5.98
CA THR A 53 -1.99 10.22 -4.83
C THR A 53 -2.54 11.62 -5.12
N ALA A 54 -2.25 12.19 -6.30
CA ALA A 54 -2.75 13.51 -6.66
C ALA A 54 -4.28 13.54 -6.77
N VAL A 55 -4.90 12.49 -7.33
CA VAL A 55 -6.37 12.38 -7.39
C VAL A 55 -6.98 12.31 -5.99
N MET A 56 -6.40 11.51 -5.10
CA MET A 56 -6.88 11.33 -3.73
C MET A 56 -6.64 12.55 -2.83
N HIS A 57 -5.69 13.42 -3.19
CA HIS A 57 -5.39 14.65 -2.45
C HIS A 57 -5.89 15.94 -3.14
N ASP A 58 -6.66 15.84 -4.25
CA ASP A 58 -7.20 17.01 -4.93
C ASP A 58 -8.36 17.63 -4.11
N PRO A 59 -8.28 18.91 -3.71
CA PRO A 59 -9.36 19.61 -3.00
C PRO A 59 -10.68 19.66 -3.78
N LYS A 60 -10.66 19.49 -5.10
CA LYS A 60 -11.88 19.38 -5.93
C LYS A 60 -12.61 18.05 -5.71
N ASN A 61 -11.89 17.02 -5.27
CA ASN A 61 -12.42 15.68 -5.06
C ASN A 61 -12.82 15.46 -3.59
N PHE A 62 -12.02 15.98 -2.65
CA PHE A 62 -12.22 15.79 -1.22
C PHE A 62 -12.01 17.08 -0.44
N VAL A 63 -12.95 17.39 0.46
CA VAL A 63 -12.80 18.50 1.42
C VAL A 63 -11.72 18.12 2.44
N GLU A 64 -10.76 19.02 2.66
CA GLU A 64 -9.60 18.79 3.54
C GLU A 64 -8.89 17.45 3.21
N PRO A 65 -8.31 17.34 2.01
CA PRO A 65 -7.78 16.07 1.49
C PRO A 65 -6.63 15.50 2.34
N GLU A 66 -5.82 16.37 2.94
CA GLU A 66 -4.68 16.01 3.79
C GLU A 66 -5.09 15.46 5.18
N LYS A 67 -6.37 15.61 5.55
CA LYS A 67 -6.86 15.13 6.85
C LYS A 67 -7.48 13.74 6.72
N PHE A 68 -7.12 12.85 7.65
CA PHE A 68 -7.77 11.56 7.80
C PHE A 68 -9.15 11.72 8.44
N ILE A 69 -10.20 11.71 7.61
CA ILE A 69 -11.61 11.88 8.03
C ILE A 69 -12.41 10.64 7.57
N PRO A 70 -12.51 9.57 8.39
CA PRO A 70 -13.25 8.35 8.02
C PRO A 70 -14.72 8.61 7.69
N ASP A 71 -15.35 9.52 8.43
CA ASP A 71 -16.78 9.83 8.34
C ASP A 71 -17.21 10.32 6.95
N ARG A 72 -16.27 10.81 6.12
CA ARG A 72 -16.58 11.23 4.74
C ARG A 72 -17.17 10.11 3.89
N PHE A 73 -16.88 8.86 4.25
CA PHE A 73 -17.34 7.66 3.55
C PHE A 73 -18.53 7.00 4.24
N VAL A 74 -19.12 7.61 5.27
CA VAL A 74 -20.28 7.07 5.99
C VAL A 74 -21.48 7.98 5.77
N LYS A 75 -22.52 7.47 5.10
CA LYS A 75 -23.77 8.18 4.86
C LYS A 75 -24.91 7.44 5.56
N ASN A 76 -25.56 8.09 6.53
CA ASN A 76 -26.64 7.50 7.33
C ASN A 76 -26.23 6.17 8.01
N GLY A 77 -24.99 6.08 8.50
CA GLY A 77 -24.45 4.87 9.12
C GLY A 77 -24.02 3.78 8.14
N ILE A 78 -24.15 4.00 6.84
CA ILE A 78 -23.75 3.03 5.80
C ILE A 78 -22.46 3.50 5.13
N PHE A 79 -21.48 2.62 5.02
CA PHE A 79 -20.26 2.89 4.27
C PHE A 79 -20.57 3.00 2.77
N VAL A 80 -20.14 4.10 2.16
CA VAL A 80 -20.31 4.37 0.73
C VAL A 80 -18.92 4.51 0.11
N ASN A 81 -18.62 3.60 -0.82
CA ASN A 81 -17.37 3.63 -1.57
C ASN A 81 -17.35 4.82 -2.54
N ASP A 82 -16.23 5.53 -2.62
CA ASP A 82 -16.02 6.58 -3.63
C ASP A 82 -14.98 6.10 -4.64
N VAL A 83 -15.33 6.14 -5.93
CA VAL A 83 -14.45 5.78 -7.06
C VAL A 83 -13.14 6.59 -7.05
N LYS A 84 -13.16 7.79 -6.49
CA LYS A 84 -11.98 8.66 -6.36
C LYS A 84 -10.96 8.15 -5.32
N VAL A 85 -11.35 7.19 -4.48
CA VAL A 85 -10.43 6.42 -3.62
C VAL A 85 -9.82 5.30 -4.47
N CYS A 86 -8.81 5.65 -5.25
CA CYS A 86 -8.27 4.82 -6.32
C CYS A 86 -6.94 4.13 -5.99
N GLY A 87 -6.66 3.82 -4.71
CA GLY A 87 -5.42 3.16 -4.28
C GLY A 87 -5.12 1.80 -4.93
N PHE A 88 -6.15 1.14 -5.48
CA PHE A 88 -6.04 -0.10 -6.25
C PHE A 88 -6.19 0.11 -7.77
N SER A 89 -5.92 1.33 -8.26
CA SER A 89 -6.18 1.75 -9.64
C SER A 89 -7.66 1.66 -10.03
N LEU A 90 -8.01 1.96 -11.29
CA LEU A 90 -9.36 1.97 -11.85
C LEU A 90 -9.37 1.39 -13.27
N GLY A 91 -10.54 0.95 -13.74
CA GLY A 91 -10.75 0.44 -15.09
C GLY A 91 -10.14 -0.95 -15.33
N LEU A 92 -9.80 -1.25 -16.58
CA LEU A 92 -9.32 -2.57 -17.03
C LEU A 92 -7.97 -3.01 -16.42
N ARG A 93 -7.23 -2.05 -15.84
CA ARG A 93 -5.94 -2.29 -15.17
C ARG A 93 -6.04 -2.01 -13.66
N ASN A 94 -7.22 -2.22 -13.06
CA ASN A 94 -7.32 -2.22 -11.62
C ASN A 94 -6.60 -3.43 -11.01
N CYS A 95 -6.24 -3.34 -9.73
CA CYS A 95 -5.56 -4.43 -9.05
C CYS A 95 -6.46 -5.67 -8.99
N ILE A 96 -6.02 -6.77 -9.60
CA ILE A 96 -6.71 -8.06 -9.54
C ILE A 96 -6.83 -8.59 -8.10
N GLY A 97 -5.88 -8.23 -7.23
CA GLY A 97 -5.89 -8.58 -5.81
C GLY A 97 -6.70 -7.63 -4.91
N LYS A 98 -7.41 -6.64 -5.46
CA LYS A 98 -8.14 -5.62 -4.66
C LYS A 98 -9.08 -6.24 -3.64
N GLN A 99 -9.91 -7.19 -4.06
CA GLN A 99 -10.92 -7.77 -3.18
C GLN A 99 -10.29 -8.54 -2.03
N LEU A 100 -9.31 -9.41 -2.35
CA LEU A 100 -8.57 -10.17 -1.36
C LEU A 100 -7.84 -9.27 -0.36
N ALA A 101 -7.13 -8.25 -0.85
CA ALA A 101 -6.40 -7.33 0.00
C ALA A 101 -7.33 -6.60 0.98
N ILE A 102 -8.51 -6.15 0.54
CA ILE A 102 -9.48 -5.49 1.41
C ILE A 102 -9.95 -6.42 2.53
N GLU A 103 -10.28 -7.68 2.20
CA GLU A 103 -10.72 -8.68 3.17
C GLU A 103 -9.62 -9.03 4.18
N GLU A 104 -8.41 -9.28 3.69
CA GLU A 104 -7.25 -9.56 4.54
C GLU A 104 -6.93 -8.38 5.47
N TYR A 105 -6.94 -7.14 4.96
CA TYR A 105 -6.72 -5.95 5.77
C TYR A 105 -7.80 -5.78 6.83
N PHE A 106 -9.07 -6.04 6.49
CA PHE A 106 -10.15 -5.93 7.45
C PHE A 106 -9.99 -6.95 8.58
N ILE A 107 -9.73 -8.22 8.25
CA ILE A 107 -9.50 -9.28 9.25
C ILE A 107 -8.27 -8.97 10.10
N PHE A 108 -7.19 -8.55 9.48
CA PHE A 108 -5.97 -8.16 10.18
C PHE A 108 -6.23 -6.99 11.14
N ALA A 109 -6.79 -5.89 10.65
CA ALA A 109 -7.02 -4.68 11.45
C ALA A 109 -8.02 -4.92 12.59
N SER A 110 -9.11 -5.64 12.33
CA SER A 110 -10.12 -5.96 13.35
C SER A 110 -9.53 -6.81 14.48
N ASN A 111 -8.75 -7.86 14.15
CA ASN A 111 -8.05 -8.65 15.15
C ASN A 111 -7.03 -7.81 15.94
N MET A 112 -6.29 -6.94 15.27
CA MET A 112 -5.31 -6.06 15.92
C MET A 112 -5.98 -5.12 16.92
N VAL A 113 -7.08 -4.48 16.55
CA VAL A 113 -7.82 -3.56 17.43
C VAL A 113 -8.51 -4.31 18.57
N ASN A 114 -9.04 -5.51 18.31
CA ASN A 114 -9.73 -6.33 19.30
C ASN A 114 -8.76 -6.90 20.36
N SER A 115 -7.57 -7.34 19.95
CA SER A 115 -6.61 -7.99 20.84
C SER A 115 -5.60 -7.03 21.48
N PHE A 116 -5.32 -5.88 20.86
CA PHE A 116 -4.26 -4.98 21.31
C PHE A 116 -4.71 -3.53 21.46
N ARG A 117 -4.10 -2.83 22.41
CA ARG A 117 -4.00 -1.38 22.44
C ARG A 117 -2.68 -1.00 21.78
N ILE A 118 -2.76 -0.21 20.72
CA ILE A 118 -1.60 0.20 19.92
C ILE A 118 -1.15 1.58 20.41
N GLU A 119 0.10 1.69 20.85
CA GLU A 119 0.66 2.93 21.38
C GLU A 119 1.89 3.33 20.56
N ARG A 120 1.99 4.62 20.20
CA ARG A 120 3.19 5.13 19.54
C ARG A 120 4.28 5.38 20.58
N THR A 121 5.44 4.76 20.41
CA THR A 121 6.56 4.86 21.35
C THR A 121 7.61 5.88 20.90
N ALA A 122 7.83 6.03 19.59
CA ALA A 122 8.75 7.03 19.03
C ALA A 122 8.53 7.22 17.53
N GLY A 123 9.18 8.25 16.95
CA GLY A 123 9.17 8.54 15.52
C GLY A 123 8.00 9.41 15.08
N ASP A 124 8.23 10.17 14.01
CA ASP A 124 7.18 10.92 13.32
C ASP A 124 6.61 10.07 12.17
N ILE A 125 5.30 10.16 11.96
CA ILE A 125 4.61 9.51 10.84
C ILE A 125 4.53 10.41 9.60
N ASN A 126 4.87 11.70 9.75
CA ASN A 126 4.80 12.66 8.66
C ASN A 126 5.94 12.52 7.64
N HIS A 127 7.04 11.86 8.03
CA HIS A 127 8.17 11.62 7.12
C HIS A 127 7.99 10.27 6.43
N ILE A 128 7.73 10.30 5.12
CA ILE A 128 7.54 9.09 4.31
C ILE A 128 8.88 8.71 3.68
N ALA A 129 9.40 7.54 4.03
CA ALA A 129 10.79 7.16 3.78
C ALA A 129 11.12 6.96 2.29
N ASN A 130 10.15 6.60 1.44
CA ASN A 130 10.43 6.15 0.07
C ASN A 130 9.23 6.32 -0.86
N HIS A 131 9.49 6.73 -2.11
CA HIS A 131 8.52 6.65 -3.21
C HIS A 131 8.37 5.19 -3.68
N SER A 132 7.63 4.40 -2.91
CA SER A 132 7.22 3.05 -3.30
C SER A 132 5.71 3.01 -3.58
N ALA A 133 5.21 1.89 -4.12
CA ALA A 133 3.76 1.70 -4.28
C ALA A 133 3.00 1.79 -2.95
N ILE A 134 3.69 1.57 -1.82
CA ILE A 134 3.17 1.73 -0.46
C ILE A 134 4.01 2.79 0.25
N LEU A 135 3.36 3.87 0.68
CA LEU A 135 4.02 4.92 1.45
C LEU A 135 4.20 4.44 2.89
N MET A 136 5.46 4.25 3.30
CA MET A 136 5.80 3.81 4.64
C MET A 136 6.43 4.96 5.43
N PRO A 137 5.94 5.26 6.65
CA PRO A 137 6.57 6.25 7.50
C PRO A 137 7.96 5.79 7.95
N GLU A 138 8.92 6.70 8.00
CA GLU A 138 10.28 6.42 8.44
C GLU A 138 10.41 6.55 9.95
N GLY A 139 11.00 5.54 10.60
CA GLY A 139 11.36 5.64 12.02
C GLY A 139 10.20 5.58 13.02
N SER A 140 8.95 5.39 12.55
CA SER A 140 7.81 5.21 13.44
C SER A 140 7.93 3.89 14.21
N ARG A 141 7.90 3.96 15.54
CA ARG A 141 7.91 2.80 16.44
C ARG A 141 6.60 2.73 17.22
N VAL A 142 5.97 1.57 17.17
CA VAL A 142 4.71 1.27 17.85
C VAL A 142 4.89 0.10 18.82
N CYS A 143 4.20 0.16 19.95
CA CYS A 143 4.09 -0.90 20.94
C CYS A 143 2.67 -1.48 20.91
N PHE A 144 2.58 -2.80 20.98
CA PHE A 144 1.31 -3.53 21.05
C PHE A 144 1.11 -4.05 22.47
N VAL A 145 0.21 -3.43 23.22
CA VAL A 145 -0.12 -3.84 24.57
C VAL A 145 -1.35 -4.77 24.49
N SER A 146 -1.21 -6.02 24.95
CA SER A 146 -2.33 -6.96 24.99
C SER A 146 -3.50 -6.35 25.79
N ARG A 147 -4.70 -6.36 25.21
CA ARG A 147 -5.90 -6.06 25.97
C ARG A 147 -6.15 -7.28 26.86
N SER A 148 -5.96 -7.11 28.15
CA SER A 148 -6.39 -8.10 29.14
C SER A 148 -7.89 -8.27 28.98
N CYS A 149 -8.35 -9.48 28.67
CA CYS A 149 -9.74 -9.87 28.91
C CYS A 149 -9.99 -9.93 30.42
#